data_AF-A0A350JL11-F1
#
_entry.id   AF-A0A350JL11-F1
#
_cell.length_a   1.000
_cell.length_b   1.000
_cell.length_c   1.000
_cell.angle_alpha   90.00
_cell.angle_beta   90.00
_cell.angle_gamma   90.00
#
_symmetry.space_group_name_H-M   'P 1'
#
loop_
_entity.id
_entity.type
_entity.pdbx_description
1 polymer ?
#
loop_
_entity_poly.entity_id
_entity_poly.type
_entity_poly.pdbx_seq_one_letter_code
_entity_poly.pdbx_strand_id
1 'polypeptide(L)'
;MASSIKIRKSKYLSYQKQGFLYLVFILFLFFSQAGEYVVHYIPLSKTQKELNTYLQGRLAALDLKDADADAYRYDVLDRVKSLSTIEQEFATYGEQNIASIAQFRESRFAELRVRRGRLGQLFSELWSLQQGQSGGKWTPERIEDYEGRQYQPLQFFFRETPNAVLPSLVEHTKTAFLVEALTDLNEEALVFQKYTMERLEKSGFSSVFKKQLFLGENFELALHAAQSEDTIQSIRINDRDQRFQQTEDGISLAYRPDSWGEYFVEITTNKGRFYTSFEVVRPRIQFTPQKEAVSLVQGDKSKISIDASNVPAGTTFESEFAEIKYNDGLMEITPLAAGAFTVKMMVDGVQTDELSMSAHPPAKLSVAIADPSGKAVGIEGAHRLQSVNPNFQVLSYEAAYYPRDGSQAKSIQSSSRLIRTELQEWGSSPGTLHFKNIVLLAKDGITKIAGTPLILQSNE
;
A
#
# COMPACT_ATOMS: atom_id res chain seq x y z
N MET A 1 36.34 7.58 37.84
CA MET A 1 36.38 6.19 37.34
C MET A 1 34.97 5.61 37.41
N ALA A 2 34.34 5.34 36.27
CA ALA A 2 32.96 4.87 36.21
C ALA A 2 32.85 3.43 36.75
N SER A 3 31.98 3.22 37.73
CA SER A 3 31.71 1.93 38.35
C SER A 3 30.92 1.05 37.37
N SER A 4 31.59 0.05 36.79
CA SER A 4 30.90 -0.98 36.01
C SER A 4 30.02 -1.83 36.94
N ILE A 5 28.72 -1.79 36.72
CA ILE A 5 27.74 -2.59 37.47
C ILE A 5 27.94 -4.06 37.08
N LYS A 6 28.57 -4.85 37.95
CA LYS A 6 28.74 -6.30 37.75
C LYS A 6 27.38 -7.00 37.80
N ILE A 7 26.91 -7.50 36.66
CA ILE A 7 25.70 -8.31 36.57
C ILE A 7 25.97 -9.66 37.27
N ARG A 8 25.14 -10.01 38.26
CA ARG A 8 25.23 -11.30 38.96
C ARG A 8 25.05 -12.46 37.97
N LYS A 9 25.82 -13.54 38.13
CA LYS A 9 25.85 -14.73 37.24
C LYS A 9 24.46 -15.32 36.95
N SER A 10 23.55 -15.28 37.94
CA SER A 10 22.15 -15.71 37.78
C SER A 10 21.32 -14.83 36.84
N LYS A 11 21.53 -13.50 36.86
CA LYS A 11 20.90 -12.57 35.92
C LYS A 11 21.49 -12.71 34.52
N TYR A 12 22.81 -12.93 34.41
CA TYR A 12 23.45 -13.20 33.10
C TYR A 12 22.91 -14.48 32.45
N LEU A 13 22.76 -15.57 33.21
CA LEU A 13 22.13 -16.80 32.72
C LEU A 13 20.66 -16.60 32.31
N SER A 14 19.93 -15.75 33.04
CA SER A 14 18.55 -15.39 32.68
C SER A 14 18.50 -14.59 31.37
N TYR A 15 19.40 -13.62 31.18
CA TYR A 15 19.52 -12.88 29.93
C TYR A 15 19.98 -13.75 28.75
N GLN A 16 20.87 -14.71 28.96
CA GLN A 16 21.25 -15.69 27.93
C GLN A 16 20.07 -16.57 27.52
N LYS A 17 19.29 -17.07 28.49
CA LYS A 17 18.08 -17.87 28.20
C LYS A 17 17.02 -17.03 27.49
N GLN A 18 16.84 -15.77 27.90
CA GLN A 18 15.92 -14.85 27.26
C GLN A 18 16.39 -14.45 25.85
N GLY A 19 17.68 -14.25 25.64
CA GLY A 19 18.28 -14.00 24.32
C GLY A 19 18.16 -15.20 23.40
N PHE A 20 18.36 -16.42 23.92
CA PHE A 20 18.11 -17.66 23.16
C PHE A 20 16.64 -17.81 22.80
N LEU A 21 15.72 -17.56 23.73
CA LEU A 21 14.28 -17.58 23.47
C LEU A 21 13.87 -16.50 22.46
N TYR A 22 14.46 -15.31 22.51
CA TYR A 22 14.27 -14.26 21.51
C TYR A 22 14.82 -14.67 20.14
N LEU A 23 15.98 -15.32 20.08
CA LEU A 23 16.56 -15.80 18.84
C LEU A 23 15.71 -16.91 18.23
N VAL A 24 15.23 -17.85 19.05
CA VAL A 24 14.26 -18.88 18.65
C VAL A 24 12.95 -18.22 18.19
N PHE A 25 12.45 -17.23 18.91
CA PHE A 25 11.24 -16.48 18.53
C PHE A 25 11.43 -15.73 17.22
N ILE A 26 12.57 -15.08 16.99
CA ILE A 26 12.92 -14.41 15.73
C ILE A 26 13.05 -15.44 14.60
N LEU A 27 13.65 -16.61 14.84
CA LEU A 27 13.70 -17.72 13.88
C LEU A 27 12.30 -18.22 13.53
N PHE A 28 11.43 -18.42 14.52
CA PHE A 28 10.02 -18.79 14.29
C PHE A 28 9.25 -17.68 13.59
N LEU A 29 9.54 -16.41 13.89
CA LEU A 29 8.90 -15.25 13.26
C LEU A 29 9.36 -15.12 11.81
N PHE A 30 10.65 -15.34 11.51
CA PHE A 30 11.18 -15.43 10.15
C PHE A 30 10.63 -16.64 9.40
N PHE A 31 10.48 -17.82 10.02
CA PHE A 31 9.82 -18.96 9.39
C PHE A 31 8.31 -18.73 9.20
N SER A 32 7.67 -17.91 10.04
CA SER A 32 6.26 -17.52 9.88
C SER A 32 6.04 -16.43 8.83
N GLN A 33 6.98 -15.48 8.68
CA GLN A 33 6.95 -14.41 7.67
C GLN A 33 7.49 -14.87 6.30
N ALA A 34 8.36 -15.88 6.26
CA ALA A 34 8.73 -16.60 5.03
C ALA A 34 7.59 -17.49 4.49
N GLY A 35 6.36 -17.34 4.99
CA GLY A 35 5.22 -18.17 4.63
C GLY A 35 4.78 -18.06 3.17
N GLU A 36 5.26 -17.09 2.39
CA GLU A 36 4.80 -16.89 1.02
C GLU A 36 5.82 -17.26 -0.05
N TYR A 37 6.89 -18.01 0.29
CA TYR A 37 7.92 -18.43 -0.67
C TYR A 37 7.41 -19.29 -1.83
N VAL A 38 6.17 -19.79 -1.76
CA VAL A 38 5.54 -20.53 -2.87
C VAL A 38 4.54 -19.69 -3.67
N VAL A 39 4.15 -18.52 -3.15
CA VAL A 39 3.07 -17.71 -3.70
C VAL A 39 3.49 -17.07 -5.03
N HIS A 40 4.78 -16.77 -5.22
CA HIS A 40 5.27 -16.18 -6.47
C HIS A 40 5.17 -17.11 -7.69
N TYR A 41 5.05 -18.43 -7.48
CA TYR A 41 4.85 -19.39 -8.57
C TYR A 41 3.46 -19.28 -9.21
N ILE A 42 2.46 -18.77 -8.46
CA ILE A 42 1.11 -18.58 -8.97
C ILE A 42 1.07 -17.51 -10.08
N PRO A 43 1.53 -16.26 -9.87
CA PRO A 43 1.61 -15.28 -10.96
C PRO A 43 2.61 -15.69 -12.05
N LEU A 44 3.73 -16.35 -11.71
CA LEU A 44 4.67 -16.86 -12.70
C LEU A 44 4.02 -17.84 -13.69
N SER A 45 3.18 -18.75 -13.20
CA SER A 45 2.46 -19.71 -14.05
C SER A 45 1.54 -19.01 -15.06
N LYS A 46 0.92 -17.88 -14.68
CA LYS A 46 0.11 -17.06 -15.59
C LYS A 46 0.97 -16.48 -16.71
N THR A 47 2.13 -15.91 -16.38
CA THR A 47 3.06 -15.38 -17.37
C THR A 47 3.57 -16.46 -18.33
N GLN A 48 3.90 -17.65 -17.81
CA GLN A 48 4.32 -18.78 -18.63
C GLN A 48 3.21 -19.27 -19.55
N LYS A 49 1.95 -19.26 -19.09
CA LYS A 49 0.79 -19.62 -19.90
C LYS A 49 0.57 -18.66 -21.08
N GLU A 50 0.74 -17.35 -20.87
CA GLU A 50 0.68 -16.37 -21.98
C GLU A 50 1.79 -16.63 -23.00
N LEU A 51 3.02 -16.88 -22.54
CA LEU A 51 4.13 -17.28 -23.41
C LEU A 51 3.80 -18.55 -24.20
N ASN A 52 3.27 -19.57 -23.55
CA ASN A 52 2.91 -20.83 -24.20
C ASN A 52 1.77 -20.67 -25.20
N THR A 53 0.83 -19.76 -24.97
CA THR A 53 -0.23 -19.42 -25.92
C THR A 53 0.36 -18.81 -27.19
N TYR A 54 1.31 -17.87 -27.02
CA TYR A 54 2.05 -17.29 -28.14
C TYR A 54 2.86 -18.35 -28.92
N LEU A 55 3.60 -19.21 -28.22
CA LEU A 55 4.42 -20.26 -28.85
C LEU A 55 3.57 -21.31 -29.57
N GLN A 56 2.42 -21.71 -29.00
CA GLN A 56 1.45 -22.59 -29.67
C GLN A 56 0.92 -21.97 -30.95
N GLY A 57 0.53 -20.68 -30.90
CA GLY A 57 0.07 -19.95 -32.09
C GLY A 57 1.15 -19.91 -33.17
N ARG A 58 2.41 -19.66 -32.80
CA ARG A 58 3.54 -19.66 -33.72
C ARG A 58 3.78 -21.03 -34.34
N LEU A 59 3.79 -22.09 -33.53
CA LEU A 59 3.99 -23.45 -34.00
C LEU A 59 2.87 -23.88 -34.96
N ALA A 60 1.62 -23.60 -34.61
CA ALA A 60 0.46 -23.90 -35.44
C ALA A 60 0.44 -23.12 -36.77
N ALA A 61 1.01 -21.91 -36.80
CA ALA A 61 1.08 -21.08 -37.99
C ALA A 61 2.25 -21.40 -38.93
N LEU A 62 3.14 -22.34 -38.59
CA LEU A 62 4.25 -22.73 -39.47
C LEU A 62 3.70 -23.32 -40.79
N ASP A 63 4.21 -22.82 -41.91
CA ASP A 63 3.95 -23.39 -43.23
C ASP A 63 4.95 -24.50 -43.53
N LEU A 64 4.59 -25.73 -43.15
CA LEU A 64 5.43 -26.92 -43.31
C LEU A 64 5.03 -27.66 -44.59
N LYS A 65 6.02 -27.89 -45.47
CA LYS A 65 5.82 -28.59 -46.75
C LYS A 65 6.01 -30.10 -46.63
N ASP A 66 6.68 -30.55 -45.58
CA ASP A 66 6.96 -31.95 -45.32
C ASP A 66 5.88 -32.56 -44.40
N ALA A 67 5.43 -33.77 -44.74
CA ALA A 67 4.35 -34.44 -44.05
C ALA A 67 4.77 -34.97 -42.67
N ASP A 68 6.03 -35.40 -42.51
CA ASP A 68 6.55 -35.87 -41.24
C ASP A 68 6.79 -34.69 -40.28
N ALA A 69 7.29 -33.57 -40.79
CA ALA A 69 7.37 -32.30 -40.06
C ALA A 69 5.98 -31.81 -39.60
N ASP A 70 4.97 -31.91 -40.46
CA ASP A 70 3.59 -31.54 -40.10
C ASP A 70 2.97 -32.46 -39.05
N ALA A 71 3.23 -33.77 -39.15
CA ALA A 71 2.84 -34.74 -38.13
C ALA A 71 3.50 -34.44 -36.77
N TYR A 72 4.79 -34.12 -36.75
CA TYR A 72 5.50 -33.72 -35.54
C TYR A 72 4.90 -32.47 -34.90
N ARG A 73 4.56 -31.46 -35.71
CA ARG A 73 3.85 -30.25 -35.25
C ARG A 73 2.54 -30.59 -34.53
N TYR A 74 1.69 -31.42 -35.14
CA TYR A 74 0.42 -31.81 -34.54
C TYR A 74 0.59 -32.63 -33.26
N ASP A 75 1.53 -33.58 -33.26
CA ASP A 75 1.85 -34.39 -32.09
C ASP A 75 2.27 -33.51 -30.89
N VAL A 76 3.12 -32.51 -31.11
CA VAL A 76 3.57 -31.59 -30.06
C VAL A 76 2.39 -30.77 -29.51
N LEU A 77 1.55 -30.22 -30.40
CA LEU A 77 0.36 -29.47 -29.97
C LEU A 77 -0.60 -30.35 -29.17
N ASP A 78 -0.78 -31.62 -29.56
CA ASP A 78 -1.62 -32.56 -28.82
C ASP A 78 -1.01 -32.94 -27.45
N ARG A 79 0.32 -33.09 -27.36
CA ARG A 79 1.02 -33.30 -26.07
C ARG A 79 0.83 -32.11 -25.13
N VAL A 80 1.01 -30.88 -25.63
CA VAL A 80 0.83 -29.65 -24.85
C VAL A 80 -0.61 -29.53 -24.36
N LYS A 81 -1.58 -29.87 -25.21
CA LYS A 81 -2.99 -29.96 -24.82
C LYS A 81 -3.21 -31.03 -23.75
N SER A 82 -2.63 -32.21 -23.91
CA SER A 82 -2.73 -33.33 -22.96
C SER A 82 -2.14 -33.00 -21.59
N LEU A 83 -1.03 -32.24 -21.53
CA LEU A 83 -0.46 -31.73 -20.27
C LEU A 83 -1.43 -30.85 -19.47
N SER A 84 -2.37 -30.17 -20.14
CA SER A 84 -3.39 -29.35 -19.46
C SER A 84 -4.35 -30.18 -18.59
N THR A 85 -4.41 -31.50 -18.78
CA THR A 85 -5.14 -32.42 -17.89
C THR A 85 -4.61 -32.35 -16.45
N ILE A 86 -3.28 -32.23 -16.28
CA ILE A 86 -2.65 -32.14 -14.95
C ILE A 86 -3.09 -30.85 -14.23
N GLU A 87 -3.15 -29.73 -14.96
CA GLU A 87 -3.63 -28.44 -14.45
C GLU A 87 -5.11 -28.47 -14.09
N GLN A 88 -5.95 -29.07 -14.93
CA GLN A 88 -7.39 -29.19 -14.67
C GLN A 88 -7.68 -30.03 -13.41
N GLU A 89 -6.96 -31.15 -13.24
CA GLU A 89 -7.09 -31.96 -12.02
C GLU A 89 -6.53 -31.27 -10.79
N PHE A 90 -5.46 -30.48 -10.94
CA PHE A 90 -4.92 -29.67 -9.86
C PHE A 90 -5.89 -28.55 -9.46
N ALA A 91 -6.52 -27.87 -10.42
CA ALA A 91 -7.54 -26.86 -10.16
C ALA A 91 -8.73 -27.45 -9.38
N THR A 92 -9.23 -28.61 -9.82
CA THR A 92 -10.29 -29.35 -9.12
C THR A 92 -9.88 -29.75 -7.70
N TYR A 93 -8.64 -30.23 -7.53
CA TYR A 93 -8.11 -30.54 -6.21
C TYR A 93 -8.00 -29.30 -5.32
N GLY A 94 -7.55 -28.18 -5.89
CA GLY A 94 -7.42 -26.89 -5.22
C GLY A 94 -8.75 -26.42 -4.64
N GLU A 95 -9.81 -26.43 -5.44
CA GLU A 95 -11.16 -26.06 -5.00
C GLU A 95 -11.68 -26.94 -3.86
N GLN A 96 -11.36 -28.23 -3.87
CA GLN A 96 -11.90 -29.20 -2.90
C GLN A 96 -11.08 -29.34 -1.62
N ASN A 97 -9.76 -29.13 -1.68
CA ASN A 97 -8.83 -29.53 -0.62
C ASN A 97 -7.91 -28.40 -0.12
N ILE A 98 -7.84 -27.27 -0.82
CA ILE A 98 -6.97 -26.14 -0.45
C ILE A 98 -7.84 -24.97 0.05
N ALA A 99 -7.97 -24.86 1.36
CA ALA A 99 -8.69 -23.80 2.06
C ALA A 99 -7.76 -22.69 2.61
N SER A 100 -6.45 -22.91 2.60
CA SER A 100 -5.46 -21.97 3.15
C SER A 100 -4.12 -21.99 2.40
N ILE A 101 -3.36 -20.90 2.53
CA ILE A 101 -2.01 -20.75 1.95
C ILE A 101 -1.04 -21.85 2.45
N ALA A 102 -1.24 -22.37 3.66
CA ALA A 102 -0.41 -23.45 4.20
C ALA A 102 -0.51 -24.73 3.36
N GLN A 103 -1.70 -25.05 2.85
CA GLN A 103 -1.95 -26.27 2.04
C GLN A 103 -1.37 -26.17 0.62
N PHE A 104 -1.07 -24.96 0.14
CA PHE A 104 -0.30 -24.76 -1.08
C PHE A 104 1.19 -25.11 -0.92
N ARG A 105 1.71 -25.16 0.32
CA ARG A 105 3.10 -25.56 0.61
C ARG A 105 3.26 -27.07 0.73
N GLU A 106 2.19 -27.78 1.05
CA GLU A 106 2.21 -29.23 1.11
C GLU A 106 2.51 -29.83 -0.27
N SER A 107 3.05 -31.04 -0.31
CA SER A 107 3.39 -31.77 -1.54
C SER A 107 2.39 -32.89 -1.87
N ARG A 108 1.25 -32.93 -1.17
CA ARG A 108 0.32 -34.07 -1.21
C ARG A 108 -0.21 -34.38 -2.62
N PHE A 109 -0.55 -33.37 -3.41
CA PHE A 109 -1.03 -33.60 -4.78
C PHE A 109 0.13 -34.07 -5.68
N ALA A 110 1.26 -33.37 -5.63
CA ALA A 110 2.46 -33.72 -6.40
C ALA A 110 2.90 -35.17 -6.12
N GLU A 111 2.89 -35.59 -4.86
CA GLU A 111 3.30 -36.92 -4.44
C GLU A 111 2.28 -38.01 -4.78
N LEU A 112 1.00 -37.81 -4.42
CA LEU A 112 -0.01 -38.88 -4.52
C LEU A 112 -0.71 -38.95 -5.87
N ARG A 113 -0.95 -37.80 -6.52
CA ARG A 113 -1.71 -37.73 -7.77
C ARG A 113 -0.81 -37.70 -9.00
N VAL A 114 0.35 -37.02 -8.90
CA VAL A 114 1.35 -36.96 -9.98
C VAL A 114 2.37 -38.08 -9.83
N ARG A 115 3.37 -37.95 -8.96
CA ARG A 115 4.53 -38.86 -8.88
C ARG A 115 4.16 -40.34 -8.74
N ARG A 116 3.17 -40.66 -7.89
CA ARG A 116 2.71 -42.04 -7.64
C ARG A 116 1.35 -42.35 -8.28
N GLY A 117 0.76 -41.42 -9.02
CA GLY A 117 -0.58 -41.53 -9.57
C GLY A 117 -0.59 -41.55 -11.10
N ARG A 118 -1.80 -41.61 -11.67
CA ARG A 118 -2.00 -41.66 -13.12
C ARG A 118 -1.49 -40.43 -13.87
N LEU A 119 -1.43 -39.27 -13.22
CA LEU A 119 -0.91 -38.06 -13.86
C LEU A 119 0.60 -38.15 -14.08
N GLY A 120 1.33 -38.90 -13.25
CA GLY A 120 2.75 -39.16 -13.47
C GLY A 120 3.00 -40.09 -14.66
N GLN A 121 2.13 -41.08 -14.88
CA GLN A 121 2.19 -41.92 -16.08
C GLN A 121 1.99 -41.08 -17.34
N LEU A 122 0.92 -40.26 -17.37
CA LEU A 122 0.69 -39.32 -18.46
C LEU A 122 1.90 -38.40 -18.69
N PHE A 123 2.44 -37.78 -17.64
CA PHE A 123 3.61 -36.90 -17.76
C PHE A 123 4.83 -37.64 -18.35
N SER A 124 5.14 -38.83 -17.83
CA SER A 124 6.27 -39.62 -18.31
C SER A 124 6.09 -40.07 -19.75
N GLU A 125 4.90 -40.51 -20.14
CA GLU A 125 4.58 -40.89 -21.52
C GLU A 125 4.77 -39.72 -22.47
N LEU A 126 4.21 -38.54 -22.15
CA LEU A 126 4.34 -37.35 -22.97
C LEU A 126 5.80 -36.87 -23.08
N TRP A 127 6.56 -36.93 -21.99
CA TRP A 127 7.99 -36.59 -21.99
C TRP A 127 8.81 -37.55 -22.85
N SER A 128 8.58 -38.86 -22.72
CA SER A 128 9.27 -39.87 -23.53
C SER A 128 8.91 -39.77 -25.02
N LEU A 129 7.65 -39.48 -25.36
CA LEU A 129 7.24 -39.23 -26.74
C LEU A 129 7.92 -37.99 -27.32
N GLN A 130 8.02 -36.91 -26.53
CA GLN A 130 8.73 -35.71 -26.96
C GLN A 130 10.21 -35.99 -27.19
N GLN A 131 10.89 -36.55 -26.19
CA GLN A 131 12.31 -36.91 -26.26
C GLN A 131 12.63 -37.84 -27.43
N GLY A 132 11.76 -38.82 -27.71
CA GLY A 132 11.93 -39.76 -28.81
C GLY A 132 11.80 -39.12 -30.20
N GLN A 133 11.02 -38.04 -30.34
CA GLN A 133 10.84 -37.35 -31.61
C GLN A 133 11.84 -36.20 -31.84
N SER A 134 12.27 -35.50 -30.79
CA SER A 134 13.14 -34.33 -30.89
C SER A 134 14.63 -34.59 -30.62
N GLY A 135 14.97 -35.77 -30.09
CA GLY A 135 16.33 -36.07 -29.62
C GLY A 135 16.66 -35.47 -28.25
N GLY A 136 15.74 -34.72 -27.62
CA GLY A 136 15.77 -34.35 -26.20
C GLY A 136 16.76 -33.27 -25.81
N LYS A 137 16.86 -32.18 -26.58
CA LYS A 137 17.74 -31.04 -26.26
C LYS A 137 17.25 -30.23 -25.06
N TRP A 138 15.94 -30.00 -24.98
CA TRP A 138 15.29 -29.34 -23.83
C TRP A 138 14.52 -30.33 -22.96
N THR A 139 14.20 -31.51 -23.51
CA THR A 139 13.59 -32.63 -22.79
C THR A 139 14.54 -33.84 -22.69
N PRO A 140 15.65 -33.75 -21.93
CA PRO A 140 16.60 -34.85 -21.81
C PRO A 140 15.97 -36.07 -21.12
N GLU A 141 16.51 -37.26 -21.39
CA GLU A 141 16.07 -38.51 -20.75
C GLU A 141 16.29 -38.48 -19.22
N ARG A 142 17.34 -37.78 -18.77
CA ARG A 142 17.64 -37.56 -17.36
C ARG A 142 18.00 -36.11 -17.09
N ILE A 143 17.60 -35.63 -15.92
CA ILE A 143 17.84 -34.26 -15.48
C ILE A 143 18.86 -34.28 -14.34
N GLU A 144 19.90 -33.48 -14.50
CA GLU A 144 20.97 -33.31 -13.53
C GLU A 144 20.61 -32.24 -12.49
N ASP A 145 20.77 -32.55 -11.21
CA ASP A 145 20.63 -31.58 -10.12
C ASP A 145 21.92 -30.74 -9.94
N TYR A 146 21.88 -29.75 -9.04
CA TYR A 146 23.04 -28.90 -8.74
C TYR A 146 24.25 -29.66 -8.18
N GLU A 147 24.06 -30.88 -7.69
CA GLU A 147 25.12 -31.75 -7.17
C GLU A 147 25.62 -32.75 -8.22
N GLY A 148 25.16 -32.65 -9.47
CA GLY A 148 25.55 -33.54 -10.56
C GLY A 148 24.82 -34.89 -10.56
N ARG A 149 23.78 -35.07 -9.73
CA ARG A 149 23.01 -36.32 -9.68
C ARG A 149 21.92 -36.31 -10.73
N GLN A 150 21.77 -37.43 -11.43
CA GLN A 150 20.81 -37.57 -12.50
C GLN A 150 19.53 -38.28 -12.05
N TYR A 151 18.38 -37.70 -12.36
CA TYR A 151 17.07 -38.25 -12.05
C TYR A 151 16.21 -38.37 -13.29
N GLN A 152 15.22 -39.27 -13.22
CA GLN A 152 14.12 -39.29 -14.18
C GLN A 152 13.29 -38.01 -14.05
N PRO A 153 12.78 -37.42 -15.15
CA PRO A 153 12.05 -36.15 -15.14
C PRO A 153 10.91 -36.10 -14.13
N LEU A 154 10.11 -37.17 -14.04
CA LEU A 154 9.02 -37.29 -13.07
C LEU A 154 9.52 -37.20 -11.62
N GLN A 155 10.68 -37.80 -11.31
CA GLN A 155 11.27 -37.74 -9.97
C GLN A 155 11.91 -36.38 -9.70
N PHE A 156 12.55 -35.79 -10.71
CA PHE A 156 13.22 -34.50 -10.59
C PHE A 156 12.20 -33.39 -10.28
N PHE A 157 11.12 -33.32 -11.07
CA PHE A 157 10.17 -32.20 -10.97
C PHE A 157 9.10 -32.36 -9.89
N PHE A 158 8.73 -33.59 -9.52
CA PHE A 158 7.55 -33.82 -8.66
C PHE A 158 7.85 -34.46 -7.30
N ARG A 159 9.11 -34.82 -7.00
CA ARG A 159 9.47 -35.34 -5.68
C ARG A 159 9.46 -34.21 -4.66
N GLU A 160 8.61 -34.34 -3.65
CA GLU A 160 8.44 -33.40 -2.54
C GLU A 160 8.09 -31.96 -2.98
N THR A 161 7.56 -31.83 -4.20
CA THR A 161 7.24 -30.54 -4.80
C THR A 161 6.01 -29.91 -4.14
N PRO A 162 6.08 -28.65 -3.68
CA PRO A 162 4.91 -27.96 -3.14
C PRO A 162 3.80 -27.80 -4.18
N ASN A 163 2.55 -27.92 -3.73
CA ASN A 163 1.36 -27.81 -4.59
C ASN A 163 1.34 -26.52 -5.41
N ALA A 164 1.72 -25.38 -4.83
CA ALA A 164 1.75 -24.09 -5.54
C ALA A 164 2.75 -24.00 -6.71
N VAL A 165 3.74 -24.89 -6.76
CA VAL A 165 4.74 -24.92 -7.83
C VAL A 165 4.22 -25.68 -9.06
N LEU A 166 3.24 -26.57 -8.89
CA LEU A 166 2.74 -27.47 -9.93
C LEU A 166 2.30 -26.75 -11.21
N PRO A 167 1.47 -25.69 -11.18
CA PRO A 167 1.08 -25.01 -12.41
C PRO A 167 2.28 -24.46 -13.17
N SER A 168 3.26 -23.90 -12.47
CA SER A 168 4.47 -23.34 -13.10
C SER A 168 5.34 -24.44 -13.73
N LEU A 169 5.44 -25.62 -13.12
CA LEU A 169 6.18 -26.75 -13.70
C LEU A 169 5.52 -27.32 -14.95
N VAL A 170 4.18 -27.45 -14.94
CA VAL A 170 3.45 -27.94 -16.11
C VAL A 170 3.59 -26.93 -17.25
N GLU A 171 3.41 -25.64 -16.98
CA GLU A 171 3.62 -24.59 -17.99
C GLU A 171 5.08 -24.55 -18.48
N HIS A 172 6.07 -24.72 -17.60
CA HIS A 172 7.47 -24.82 -18.03
C HIS A 172 7.72 -26.02 -18.95
N THR A 173 7.10 -27.16 -18.68
CA THR A 173 7.20 -28.36 -19.53
C THR A 173 6.61 -28.10 -20.91
N LYS A 174 5.44 -27.46 -20.98
CA LYS A 174 4.84 -27.02 -22.25
C LYS A 174 5.79 -26.09 -23.03
N THR A 175 6.44 -25.15 -22.33
CA THR A 175 7.43 -24.25 -22.95
C THR A 175 8.59 -25.04 -23.56
N ALA A 176 9.13 -26.03 -22.83
CA ALA A 176 10.22 -26.86 -23.34
C ALA A 176 9.81 -27.60 -24.62
N PHE A 177 8.62 -28.23 -24.64
CA PHE A 177 8.11 -28.96 -25.80
C PHE A 177 7.94 -28.04 -27.02
N LEU A 178 7.35 -26.87 -26.81
CA LEU A 178 7.09 -25.89 -27.88
C LEU A 178 8.39 -25.28 -28.43
N VAL A 179 9.31 -24.89 -27.55
CA VAL A 179 10.61 -24.32 -27.94
C VAL A 179 11.44 -25.35 -28.68
N GLU A 180 11.44 -26.59 -28.23
CA GLU A 180 12.15 -27.68 -28.89
C GLU A 180 11.57 -27.93 -30.29
N ALA A 181 10.27 -28.14 -30.40
CA ALA A 181 9.61 -28.33 -31.70
C ALA A 181 9.82 -27.16 -32.67
N LEU A 182 9.70 -25.91 -32.20
CA LEU A 182 9.98 -24.73 -33.01
C LEU A 182 11.46 -24.64 -33.42
N THR A 183 12.39 -25.11 -32.59
CA THR A 183 13.82 -25.12 -32.93
C THR A 183 14.11 -26.17 -34.00
N ASP A 184 13.52 -27.35 -33.86
CA ASP A 184 13.72 -28.48 -34.77
C ASP A 184 13.07 -28.23 -36.13
N LEU A 185 11.83 -27.71 -36.14
CA LEU A 185 11.03 -27.51 -37.36
C LEU A 185 11.41 -26.28 -38.16
N ASN A 186 12.04 -25.28 -37.53
CA ASN A 186 12.21 -23.97 -38.17
C ASN A 186 13.61 -23.74 -38.79
N GLU A 187 14.58 -24.67 -38.68
CA GLU A 187 16.01 -24.66 -39.12
C GLU A 187 16.85 -23.37 -38.95
N GLU A 188 16.25 -22.19 -39.06
CA GLU A 188 16.67 -20.97 -38.40
C GLU A 188 16.50 -21.17 -36.90
N ALA A 189 17.64 -21.18 -36.19
CA ALA A 189 17.69 -21.15 -34.75
C ALA A 189 16.57 -20.26 -34.22
N LEU A 190 15.87 -20.70 -33.17
CA LEU A 190 15.29 -19.79 -32.20
C LEU A 190 16.46 -18.96 -31.63
N VAL A 191 16.92 -18.00 -32.42
CA VAL A 191 17.25 -16.68 -31.95
C VAL A 191 15.92 -16.30 -31.30
N PHE A 192 15.81 -16.62 -29.99
CA PHE A 192 15.41 -15.56 -29.10
C PHE A 192 16.21 -14.40 -29.63
N GLN A 193 15.54 -13.47 -30.33
CA GLN A 193 16.03 -12.13 -30.29
C GLN A 193 16.17 -11.95 -28.79
N LYS A 194 17.40 -12.09 -28.28
CA LYS A 194 17.98 -11.02 -27.51
C LYS A 194 17.69 -9.83 -28.41
N TYR A 195 16.47 -9.30 -28.31
CA TYR A 195 16.26 -7.89 -28.23
C TYR A 195 17.40 -7.51 -27.32
N THR A 196 18.48 -7.02 -27.92
CA THR A 196 19.46 -6.25 -27.20
C THR A 196 18.58 -5.20 -26.58
N MET A 197 18.15 -5.47 -25.35
CA MET A 197 17.35 -4.57 -24.54
C MET A 197 18.34 -3.46 -24.21
N GLU A 198 18.54 -2.60 -25.18
CA GLU A 198 19.18 -1.34 -24.95
C GLU A 198 18.11 -0.52 -24.27
N ARG A 199 18.26 -0.38 -22.95
CA ARG A 199 17.66 0.75 -22.26
C ARG A 199 17.95 1.98 -23.11
N LEU A 200 16.97 2.85 -23.29
CA LEU A 200 17.14 4.11 -24.01
C LEU A 200 18.41 4.87 -23.54
N GLU A 201 18.75 4.73 -22.25
CA GLU A 201 19.98 5.20 -21.58
C GLU A 201 21.31 4.72 -22.18
N LYS A 202 21.32 3.58 -22.86
CA LYS A 202 22.50 2.95 -23.48
C LYS A 202 22.55 3.14 -24.99
N SER A 203 21.46 3.64 -25.58
CA SER A 203 21.37 3.96 -27.00
C SER A 203 21.97 5.35 -27.28
N GLY A 204 22.44 5.62 -28.49
CA GLY A 204 23.07 6.90 -28.87
C GLY A 204 22.14 8.13 -28.89
N PHE A 205 20.91 7.99 -28.39
CA PHE A 205 19.93 9.06 -28.31
C PHE A 205 20.21 9.98 -27.11
N SER A 206 20.23 11.30 -27.31
CA SER A 206 20.05 12.24 -26.21
C SER A 206 18.57 12.23 -25.81
N SER A 207 18.25 11.50 -24.75
CA SER A 207 16.89 11.47 -24.20
C SER A 207 16.84 12.28 -22.90
N VAL A 208 15.89 13.21 -22.82
CA VAL A 208 15.56 13.95 -21.60
C VAL A 208 14.13 13.61 -21.24
N PHE A 209 13.94 12.82 -20.20
CA PHE A 209 12.64 12.55 -19.61
C PHE A 209 12.79 12.29 -18.11
N LYS A 210 11.76 12.63 -17.33
CA LYS A 210 11.71 12.31 -15.89
C LYS A 210 11.31 10.84 -15.71
N LYS A 211 12.10 10.09 -14.95
CA LYS A 211 11.80 8.69 -14.58
C LYS A 211 10.75 8.55 -13.48
N GLN A 212 10.53 9.62 -12.73
CA GLN A 212 9.57 9.67 -11.64
C GLN A 212 8.76 10.95 -11.79
N LEU A 213 7.43 10.79 -11.78
CA LEU A 213 6.45 11.85 -11.98
C LEU A 213 5.43 11.81 -10.86
N PHE A 214 4.89 12.97 -10.48
CA PHE A 214 3.72 13.04 -9.63
C PHE A 214 2.44 12.94 -10.47
N LEU A 215 1.40 12.32 -9.91
CA LEU A 215 0.07 12.28 -10.54
C LEU A 215 -0.40 13.71 -10.85
N GLY A 216 -0.63 14.01 -12.14
CA GLY A 216 -1.01 15.34 -12.62
C GLY A 216 0.11 16.10 -13.35
N GLU A 217 1.37 15.65 -13.26
CA GLU A 217 2.44 16.08 -14.17
C GLU A 217 2.30 15.40 -15.54
N ASN A 218 2.79 16.07 -16.60
CA ASN A 218 2.92 15.45 -17.90
C ASN A 218 4.26 14.69 -17.97
N PHE A 219 4.24 13.48 -18.50
CA PHE A 219 5.42 12.82 -19.01
C PHE A 219 5.83 13.49 -20.31
N GLU A 220 6.94 14.23 -20.27
CA GLU A 220 7.56 14.86 -21.42
C GLU A 220 8.73 14.01 -21.90
N LEU A 221 8.71 13.66 -23.18
CA LEU A 221 9.74 12.87 -23.84
C LEU A 221 10.17 13.60 -25.11
N ALA A 222 11.43 14.01 -25.14
CA ALA A 222 12.10 14.50 -26.34
C ALA A 222 13.14 13.47 -26.78
N LEU A 223 13.12 13.12 -28.07
CA LEU A 223 14.06 12.20 -28.67
C LEU A 223 14.67 12.84 -29.90
N HIS A 224 15.99 12.90 -29.94
CA HIS A 224 16.74 13.42 -31.08
C HIS A 224 17.28 12.26 -31.92
N ALA A 225 16.98 12.25 -33.21
CA ALA A 225 17.51 11.26 -34.14
C ALA A 225 18.91 11.70 -34.61
N ALA A 226 19.94 10.92 -34.30
CA ALA A 226 21.31 11.24 -34.73
C ALA A 226 21.57 10.79 -36.18
N GLN A 227 20.84 9.77 -36.65
CA GLN A 227 20.97 9.17 -37.98
C GLN A 227 19.57 8.89 -38.59
N SER A 228 19.48 8.75 -39.92
CA SER A 228 18.21 8.44 -40.61
C SER A 228 17.58 7.11 -40.16
N GLU A 229 18.38 6.18 -39.66
CA GLU A 229 17.95 4.89 -39.12
C GLU A 229 17.30 5.01 -37.72
N ASP A 230 17.49 6.14 -37.04
CA ASP A 230 16.92 6.44 -35.72
C ASP A 230 15.52 7.08 -35.82
N THR A 231 14.97 7.18 -37.04
CA THR A 231 13.65 7.75 -37.29
C THR A 231 12.58 6.97 -36.51
N ILE A 232 11.81 7.69 -35.71
CA ILE A 232 10.79 7.11 -34.83
C ILE A 232 9.50 6.87 -35.61
N GLN A 233 9.03 5.62 -35.58
CA GLN A 233 7.80 5.18 -36.23
C GLN A 233 6.59 5.29 -35.31
N SER A 234 6.74 4.86 -34.05
CA SER A 234 5.65 4.89 -33.07
C SER A 234 6.16 4.96 -31.65
N ILE A 235 5.36 5.58 -30.76
CA ILE A 235 5.52 5.49 -29.31
C ILE A 235 4.25 4.88 -28.74
N ARG A 236 4.40 3.89 -27.85
CA ARG A 236 3.32 3.31 -27.05
C ARG A 236 3.59 3.53 -25.58
N ILE A 237 2.53 3.82 -24.83
CA ILE A 237 2.54 3.86 -23.37
C ILE A 237 1.46 2.88 -22.89
N ASN A 238 1.85 1.86 -22.10
CA ASN A 238 0.99 0.75 -21.66
C ASN A 238 0.18 0.16 -22.84
N ASP A 239 0.88 -0.20 -23.92
CA ASP A 239 0.33 -0.76 -25.16
C ASP A 239 -0.62 0.15 -25.96
N ARG A 240 -0.75 1.44 -25.58
CA ARG A 240 -1.55 2.42 -26.33
C ARG A 240 -0.67 3.35 -27.15
N ASP A 241 -0.94 3.42 -28.45
CA ASP A 241 -0.24 4.34 -29.37
C ASP A 241 -0.46 5.79 -28.96
N GLN A 242 0.63 6.55 -28.93
CA GLN A 242 0.65 7.96 -28.57
C GLN A 242 0.99 8.83 -29.77
N ARG A 243 0.32 9.99 -29.86
CA ARG A 243 0.65 11.01 -30.85
C ARG A 243 1.81 11.85 -30.36
N PHE A 244 2.82 12.02 -31.20
CA PHE A 244 3.96 12.90 -30.96
C PHE A 244 4.07 13.96 -32.06
N GLN A 245 4.75 15.06 -31.76
CA GLN A 245 5.09 16.10 -32.71
C GLN A 245 6.47 15.81 -33.30
N GLN A 246 6.60 15.90 -34.63
CA GLN A 246 7.90 15.91 -35.30
C GLN A 246 8.56 17.28 -35.10
N THR A 247 9.84 17.28 -34.75
CA THR A 247 10.69 18.47 -34.62
C THR A 247 11.83 18.38 -35.64
N GLU A 248 12.58 19.48 -35.87
CA GLU A 248 13.66 19.51 -36.88
C GLU A 248 14.71 18.42 -36.65
N ASP A 249 14.97 18.04 -35.38
CA ASP A 249 15.99 17.07 -34.98
C ASP A 249 15.41 15.78 -34.38
N GLY A 250 14.10 15.53 -34.48
CA GLY A 250 13.49 14.31 -33.91
C GLY A 250 12.00 14.45 -33.57
N ILE A 251 11.63 14.13 -32.32
CA ILE A 251 10.24 14.20 -31.86
C ILE A 251 10.08 14.74 -30.44
N SER A 252 8.88 15.21 -30.14
CA SER A 252 8.43 15.57 -28.80
C SER A 252 7.06 14.95 -28.49
N LEU A 253 6.91 14.40 -27.29
CA LEU A 253 5.70 13.80 -26.76
C LEU A 253 5.39 14.40 -25.39
N ALA A 254 4.13 14.79 -25.17
CA ALA A 254 3.58 15.07 -23.85
C ALA A 254 2.42 14.11 -23.57
N TYR A 255 2.54 13.29 -22.54
CA TYR A 255 1.52 12.34 -22.11
C TYR A 255 1.10 12.64 -20.68
N ARG A 256 -0.21 12.70 -20.41
CA ARG A 256 -0.74 12.92 -19.05
C ARG A 256 -1.21 11.59 -18.47
N PRO A 257 -0.54 11.04 -17.44
CA PRO A 257 -0.97 9.79 -16.81
C PRO A 257 -2.32 9.94 -16.10
N ASP A 258 -3.12 8.89 -16.18
CA ASP A 258 -4.46 8.78 -15.61
C ASP A 258 -4.49 8.14 -14.21
N SER A 259 -3.43 7.44 -13.83
CA SER A 259 -3.34 6.72 -12.56
C SER A 259 -1.89 6.67 -12.02
N TRP A 260 -1.73 6.26 -10.77
CA TRP A 260 -0.40 6.01 -10.20
C TRP A 260 0.07 4.59 -10.51
N GLY A 261 1.38 4.39 -10.57
CA GLY A 261 2.01 3.10 -10.87
C GLY A 261 3.11 3.22 -11.91
N GLU A 262 3.66 2.07 -12.31
CA GLU A 262 4.65 2.02 -13.38
C GLU A 262 3.97 2.10 -14.74
N TYR A 263 4.48 2.98 -15.59
CA TYR A 263 4.10 3.12 -16.98
C TYR A 263 5.24 2.61 -17.86
N PHE A 264 4.91 1.70 -18.76
CA PHE A 264 5.85 1.14 -19.71
C PHE A 264 5.78 1.91 -21.02
N VAL A 265 6.93 2.33 -21.54
CA VAL A 265 7.06 3.08 -22.78
C VAL A 265 7.82 2.24 -23.79
N GLU A 266 7.19 1.96 -24.93
CA GLU A 266 7.81 1.30 -26.08
C GLU A 266 7.97 2.32 -27.21
N ILE A 267 9.19 2.47 -27.71
CA ILE A 267 9.55 3.35 -28.83
C ILE A 267 10.00 2.45 -29.97
N THR A 268 9.30 2.49 -31.10
CA THR A 268 9.69 1.74 -32.30
C THR A 268 10.36 2.67 -33.29
N THR A 269 11.56 2.31 -33.73
CA THR A 269 12.30 2.98 -34.81
C THR A 269 12.53 2.01 -35.97
N ASN A 270 13.11 2.51 -37.07
CA ASN A 270 13.52 1.67 -38.21
C ASN A 270 14.55 0.59 -37.80
N LYS A 271 15.34 0.82 -36.75
CA LYS A 271 16.40 -0.07 -36.27
C LYS A 271 15.92 -1.11 -35.26
N GLY A 272 14.82 -0.86 -34.58
CA GLY A 272 14.29 -1.77 -33.58
C GLY A 272 13.36 -1.11 -32.57
N ARG A 273 13.14 -1.81 -31.46
CA ARG A 273 12.27 -1.35 -30.36
C ARG A 273 13.13 -1.02 -29.15
N PHE A 274 12.90 0.15 -28.60
CA PHE A 274 13.50 0.63 -27.37
C PHE A 274 12.43 0.69 -26.29
N TYR A 275 12.83 0.39 -25.07
CA TYR A 275 11.92 0.39 -23.94
C TYR A 275 12.47 1.27 -22.84
N THR A 276 11.56 2.00 -22.19
CA THR A 276 11.82 2.73 -20.97
C THR A 276 10.58 2.64 -20.08
N SER A 277 10.70 3.06 -18.83
CA SER A 277 9.56 3.18 -17.94
C SER A 277 9.66 4.45 -17.13
N PHE A 278 8.51 4.93 -16.69
CA PHE A 278 8.44 5.97 -15.69
C PHE A 278 7.44 5.56 -14.61
N GLU A 279 7.74 5.92 -13.37
CA GLU A 279 6.86 5.68 -12.24
C GLU A 279 6.05 6.95 -11.96
N VAL A 280 4.73 6.82 -11.95
CA VAL A 280 3.83 7.86 -11.45
C VAL A 280 3.59 7.57 -9.99
N VAL A 281 4.25 8.33 -9.14
CA VAL A 281 4.06 8.23 -7.70
C VAL A 281 2.90 9.10 -7.26
N ARG A 282 2.26 8.64 -6.18
CA ARG A 282 1.30 9.48 -5.46
C ARG A 282 2.01 10.77 -5.04
N PRO A 283 1.37 11.94 -5.21
CA PRO A 283 1.89 13.16 -4.62
C PRO A 283 2.02 12.93 -3.12
N ARG A 284 3.24 13.10 -2.61
CA ARG A 284 3.49 13.08 -1.17
C ARG A 284 3.41 14.52 -0.72
N ILE A 285 2.52 14.81 0.24
CA ILE A 285 2.56 16.11 0.89
C ILE A 285 3.84 16.16 1.72
N GLN A 286 4.88 16.83 1.20
CA GLN A 286 5.93 17.35 2.07
C GLN A 286 5.41 18.65 2.66
N PHE A 287 4.86 18.56 3.87
CA PHE A 287 4.82 19.74 4.73
C PHE A 287 6.26 20.15 4.95
N THR A 288 6.65 21.31 4.42
CA THR A 288 7.91 21.92 4.85
C THR A 288 7.70 22.22 6.33
N PRO A 289 8.35 21.50 7.26
CA PRO A 289 8.05 21.68 8.67
C PRO A 289 8.48 23.10 9.01
N GLN A 290 7.53 23.97 9.37
CA GLN A 290 7.85 25.22 10.04
C GLN A 290 8.36 24.91 11.45
N LYS A 291 9.52 24.23 11.58
CA LYS A 291 10.36 24.00 12.78
C LYS A 291 9.70 23.63 14.13
N GLU A 292 8.40 23.51 14.21
CA GLU A 292 7.60 23.16 15.37
C GLU A 292 6.62 22.09 14.88
N ALA A 293 6.57 20.95 15.56
CA ALA A 293 5.49 20.00 15.35
C ALA A 293 4.18 20.77 15.46
N VAL A 294 3.30 20.66 14.46
CA VAL A 294 2.00 21.36 14.45
C VAL A 294 1.21 20.87 15.66
N SER A 295 1.34 21.58 16.79
CA SER A 295 0.70 21.25 18.06
C SER A 295 -0.71 21.77 18.00
N LEU A 296 -1.65 20.90 17.65
CA LEU A 296 -3.06 21.27 17.58
C LEU A 296 -3.68 21.26 18.98
N VAL A 297 -4.57 22.22 19.22
CA VAL A 297 -5.34 22.29 20.47
C VAL A 297 -6.78 21.85 20.18
N GLN A 298 -7.30 20.91 20.97
CA GLN A 298 -8.67 20.44 20.82
C GLN A 298 -9.66 21.60 20.90
N GLY A 299 -10.50 21.73 19.87
CA GLY A 299 -11.56 22.71 19.78
C GLY A 299 -11.12 24.11 19.33
N ASP A 300 -9.83 24.35 19.09
CA ASP A 300 -9.33 25.60 18.53
C ASP A 300 -9.05 25.45 17.03
N LYS A 301 -9.24 26.54 16.29
CA LYS A 301 -8.94 26.60 14.86
C LYS A 301 -7.46 26.84 14.65
N SER A 302 -6.80 25.96 13.92
CA SER A 302 -5.43 26.12 13.46
C SER A 302 -5.39 26.30 11.94
N LYS A 303 -4.44 27.08 11.46
CA LYS A 303 -4.21 27.32 10.03
C LYS A 303 -2.88 26.69 9.62
N ILE A 304 -2.91 25.91 8.55
CA ILE A 304 -1.76 25.21 8.00
C ILE A 304 -1.61 25.62 6.54
N SER A 305 -0.45 26.15 6.19
CA SER A 305 -0.12 26.47 4.80
C SER A 305 0.32 25.18 4.09
N ILE A 306 -0.26 24.95 2.92
CA ILE A 306 0.08 23.86 2.01
C ILE A 306 0.50 24.50 0.69
N ASP A 307 1.60 24.04 0.11
CA ASP A 307 1.99 24.49 -1.22
C ASP A 307 1.00 23.95 -2.25
N ALA A 308 0.15 24.83 -2.79
CA ALA A 308 -0.91 24.49 -3.74
C ALA A 308 -0.35 23.87 -5.04
N SER A 309 0.91 24.15 -5.39
CA SER A 309 1.54 23.55 -6.58
C SER A 309 1.75 22.05 -6.45
N ASN A 310 1.77 21.53 -5.23
CA ASN A 310 1.95 20.10 -4.92
C ASN A 310 0.62 19.37 -4.64
N VAL A 311 -0.52 20.06 -4.80
CA VAL A 311 -1.85 19.51 -4.50
C VAL A 311 -2.65 19.40 -5.81
N PRO A 312 -3.12 18.19 -6.20
CA PRO A 312 -3.96 18.02 -7.38
C PRO A 312 -5.24 18.87 -7.33
N ALA A 313 -5.73 19.29 -8.49
CA ALA A 313 -7.03 19.94 -8.59
C ALA A 313 -8.15 18.99 -8.10
N GLY A 314 -9.18 19.53 -7.44
CA GLY A 314 -10.28 18.71 -6.89
C GLY A 314 -9.99 18.06 -5.53
N THR A 315 -8.87 18.42 -4.88
CA THR A 315 -8.51 17.88 -3.57
C THR A 315 -9.44 18.37 -2.45
N THR A 316 -9.93 17.45 -1.63
CA THR A 316 -10.56 17.71 -0.33
C THR A 316 -9.81 16.98 0.79
N PHE A 317 -9.99 17.45 2.02
CA PHE A 317 -9.40 16.85 3.20
C PHE A 317 -10.48 16.48 4.20
N GLU A 318 -10.42 15.25 4.71
CA GLU A 318 -11.47 14.67 5.53
C GLU A 318 -10.89 13.99 6.77
N SER A 319 -11.59 14.10 7.90
CA SER A 319 -11.27 13.39 9.13
C SER A 319 -12.53 13.17 9.95
N GLU A 320 -12.63 12.00 10.60
CA GLU A 320 -13.71 11.72 11.57
C GLU A 320 -13.51 12.51 12.88
N PHE A 321 -12.29 12.98 13.15
CA PHE A 321 -11.91 13.59 14.42
C PHE A 321 -11.53 15.07 14.30
N ALA A 322 -11.74 15.69 13.13
CA ALA A 322 -11.48 17.11 12.92
C ALA A 322 -12.43 17.70 11.87
N GLU A 323 -12.86 18.94 12.09
CA GLU A 323 -13.50 19.75 11.05
C GLU A 323 -12.41 20.41 10.21
N ILE A 324 -12.44 20.17 8.89
CA ILE A 324 -11.40 20.64 7.97
C ILE A 324 -12.04 21.45 6.85
N LYS A 325 -11.44 22.60 6.54
CA LYS A 325 -11.75 23.40 5.35
C LYS A 325 -10.45 23.71 4.62
N TYR A 326 -10.42 23.44 3.32
CA TYR A 326 -9.25 23.71 2.50
C TYR A 326 -9.64 24.61 1.34
N ASN A 327 -8.92 25.71 1.19
CA ASN A 327 -9.06 26.64 0.06
C ASN A 327 -7.67 27.07 -0.38
N ASP A 328 -7.30 26.73 -1.62
CA ASP A 328 -6.16 27.28 -2.36
C ASP A 328 -4.87 27.46 -1.54
N GLY A 329 -4.33 26.34 -1.05
CA GLY A 329 -3.08 26.34 -0.27
C GLY A 329 -3.22 26.68 1.22
N LEU A 330 -4.43 26.93 1.73
CA LEU A 330 -4.67 27.14 3.16
C LEU A 330 -5.66 26.09 3.69
N MET A 331 -5.20 25.29 4.67
CA MET A 331 -6.03 24.36 5.42
C MET A 331 -6.36 24.96 6.79
N GLU A 332 -7.65 25.12 7.08
CA GLU A 332 -8.17 25.38 8.42
C GLU A 332 -8.62 24.06 9.05
N ILE A 333 -8.06 23.72 10.21
CA ILE A 333 -8.35 22.48 10.92
C ILE A 333 -8.78 22.76 12.37
N THR A 334 -9.84 22.10 12.82
CA THR A 334 -10.34 22.15 14.21
C THR A 334 -10.47 20.73 14.75
N PRO A 335 -9.56 20.25 15.62
CA PRO A 335 -9.66 18.93 16.21
C PRO A 335 -10.87 18.84 17.14
N LEU A 336 -11.63 17.75 17.03
CA LEU A 336 -12.81 17.48 17.87
C LEU A 336 -12.45 16.69 19.14
N ALA A 337 -11.39 15.88 19.08
CA ALA A 337 -10.91 15.04 20.17
C ALA A 337 -9.40 15.28 20.45
N ALA A 338 -8.98 15.00 21.68
CA ALA A 338 -7.56 14.92 22.01
C ALA A 338 -6.99 13.54 21.62
N GLY A 339 -5.69 13.51 21.30
CA GLY A 339 -4.99 12.29 20.88
C GLY A 339 -4.53 12.35 19.42
N ALA A 340 -4.01 11.22 18.94
CA ALA A 340 -3.61 11.06 17.55
C ALA A 340 -4.84 10.79 16.68
N PHE A 341 -4.91 11.43 15.51
CA PHE A 341 -5.96 11.22 14.54
C PHE A 341 -5.41 11.35 13.11
N THR A 342 -6.14 10.79 12.15
CA THR A 342 -5.74 10.80 10.74
C THR A 342 -6.56 11.80 9.96
N VAL A 343 -5.87 12.58 9.12
CA VAL A 343 -6.45 13.42 8.07
C VAL A 343 -6.23 12.72 6.74
N LYS A 344 -7.30 12.42 6.01
CA LYS A 344 -7.25 11.80 4.69
C LYS A 344 -7.30 12.88 3.62
N MET A 345 -6.45 12.74 2.61
CA MET A 345 -6.53 13.52 1.38
C MET A 345 -7.35 12.74 0.36
N MET A 346 -8.39 13.38 -0.17
CA MET A 346 -9.28 12.83 -1.17
C MET A 346 -9.10 13.63 -2.46
N VAL A 347 -8.93 12.94 -3.58
CA VAL A 347 -8.93 13.56 -4.92
C VAL A 347 -10.05 12.89 -5.71
N ASP A 348 -11.01 13.68 -6.18
CA ASP A 348 -12.20 13.19 -6.90
C ASP A 348 -12.94 12.05 -6.15
N GLY A 349 -12.96 12.12 -4.81
CA GLY A 349 -13.63 11.13 -3.95
C GLY A 349 -12.82 9.87 -3.66
N VAL A 350 -11.57 9.76 -4.13
CA VAL A 350 -10.68 8.63 -3.83
C VAL A 350 -9.62 9.04 -2.82
N GLN A 351 -9.41 8.23 -1.78
CA GLN A 351 -8.33 8.46 -0.82
C GLN A 351 -6.97 8.26 -1.49
N THR A 352 -6.19 9.33 -1.59
CA THR A 352 -4.87 9.33 -2.23
C THR A 352 -3.73 9.32 -1.23
N ASP A 353 -3.89 9.98 -0.07
CA ASP A 353 -2.87 10.09 0.96
C ASP A 353 -3.50 10.21 2.37
N GLU A 354 -2.69 10.05 3.41
CA GLU A 354 -3.10 10.26 4.79
C GLU A 354 -2.00 10.86 5.67
N LEU A 355 -2.40 11.70 6.63
CA LEU A 355 -1.52 12.38 7.57
C LEU A 355 -1.94 12.04 8.99
N SER A 356 -1.00 11.55 9.79
CA SER A 356 -1.19 11.42 11.24
C SER A 356 -0.90 12.76 11.92
N MET A 357 -1.87 13.29 12.64
CA MET A 357 -1.76 14.50 13.45
C MET A 357 -2.06 14.17 14.90
N SER A 358 -1.67 15.06 15.81
CA SER A 358 -2.05 14.94 17.22
C SER A 358 -2.58 16.26 17.74
N ALA A 359 -3.63 16.17 18.55
CA ALA A 359 -4.16 17.29 19.32
C ALA A 359 -4.00 17.02 20.80
N HIS A 360 -3.68 18.07 21.56
CA HIS A 360 -3.71 18.03 23.01
C HIS A 360 -4.92 18.81 23.54
N PRO A 361 -5.42 18.48 24.73
CA PRO A 361 -6.46 19.27 25.35
C PRO A 361 -5.93 20.68 25.69
N PRO A 362 -6.80 21.71 25.69
CA PRO A 362 -6.44 23.03 26.19
C PRO A 362 -6.15 22.95 27.70
N ALA A 363 -5.14 23.71 28.16
CA ALA A 363 -4.69 23.65 29.56
C ALA A 363 -5.77 24.13 30.54
N LYS A 364 -6.49 25.21 30.19
CA LYS A 364 -7.68 25.72 30.88
C LYS A 364 -8.58 26.40 29.86
N LEU A 365 -9.89 26.40 30.12
CA LEU A 365 -10.84 27.16 29.32
C LEU A 365 -11.59 28.18 30.15
N SER A 366 -11.78 29.36 29.57
CA SER A 366 -12.67 30.37 30.12
C SER A 366 -14.11 29.85 30.18
N VAL A 367 -14.83 30.31 31.19
CA VAL A 367 -16.26 30.05 31.38
C VAL A 367 -17.01 31.37 31.53
N ALA A 368 -18.29 31.33 31.23
CA ALA A 368 -19.21 32.43 31.45
C ALA A 368 -20.51 31.92 32.08
N ILE A 369 -21.21 32.80 32.79
CA ILE A 369 -22.58 32.53 33.19
C ILE A 369 -23.50 32.94 32.05
N ALA A 370 -24.51 32.12 31.78
CA ALA A 370 -25.42 32.31 30.67
C ALA A 370 -26.88 32.09 31.05
N ASP A 371 -27.76 32.76 30.32
CA ASP A 371 -29.21 32.61 30.40
C ASP A 371 -29.68 31.28 29.73
N PRO A 372 -30.98 30.97 29.75
CA PRO A 372 -31.51 29.77 29.10
C PRO A 372 -31.24 29.71 27.59
N SER A 373 -31.10 30.87 26.91
CA SER A 373 -30.80 30.97 25.48
C SER A 373 -29.31 30.73 25.17
N GLY A 374 -28.45 30.74 26.19
CA GLY A 374 -27.00 30.58 26.06
C GLY A 374 -26.22 31.88 25.89
N LYS A 375 -26.88 33.04 26.06
CA LYS A 375 -26.23 34.35 26.01
C LYS A 375 -25.58 34.64 27.36
N ALA A 376 -24.37 35.22 27.34
CA ALA A 376 -23.67 35.62 28.55
C ALA A 376 -24.44 36.74 29.27
N VAL A 377 -24.63 36.58 30.58
CA VAL A 377 -25.41 37.48 31.44
C VAL A 377 -24.79 37.58 32.85
N GLY A 378 -25.22 38.58 33.62
CA GLY A 378 -24.92 38.67 35.06
C GLY A 378 -25.63 37.60 35.89
N ILE A 379 -25.32 37.55 37.19
CA ILE A 379 -25.83 36.52 38.10
C ILE A 379 -27.36 36.51 38.25
N GLU A 380 -28.02 37.65 38.06
CA GLU A 380 -29.48 37.77 38.19
C GLU A 380 -30.25 37.03 37.07
N GLY A 381 -29.73 37.06 35.84
CA GLY A 381 -30.32 36.37 34.68
C GLY A 381 -29.76 34.96 34.46
N ALA A 382 -28.93 34.49 35.38
CA ALA A 382 -28.11 33.31 35.22
C ALA A 382 -28.91 32.01 35.34
N HIS A 383 -28.81 31.16 34.33
CA HIS A 383 -29.37 29.82 34.35
C HIS A 383 -28.29 28.73 34.46
N ARG A 384 -27.13 28.93 33.81
CA ARG A 384 -26.04 27.93 33.79
C ARG A 384 -24.65 28.57 33.73
N LEU A 385 -23.65 27.86 34.23
CA LEU A 385 -22.26 28.07 33.87
C LEU A 385 -21.97 27.33 32.56
N GLN A 386 -21.30 27.96 31.61
CA GLN A 386 -20.95 27.35 30.33
C GLN A 386 -19.51 27.67 29.91
N SER A 387 -18.88 26.76 29.16
CA SER A 387 -17.60 27.07 28.53
C SER A 387 -17.82 28.06 27.38
N VAL A 388 -16.84 28.92 27.15
CA VAL A 388 -16.82 29.80 25.97
C VAL A 388 -16.53 28.98 24.70
N ASN A 389 -15.86 27.82 24.83
CA ASN A 389 -15.68 26.88 23.73
C ASN A 389 -16.87 25.90 23.68
N PRO A 390 -17.65 25.86 22.57
CA PRO A 390 -18.85 25.01 22.47
C PRO A 390 -18.53 23.51 22.42
N ASN A 391 -17.27 23.12 22.26
CA ASN A 391 -16.84 21.72 22.30
C ASN A 391 -16.66 21.18 23.73
N PHE A 392 -16.89 22.02 24.75
CA PHE A 392 -16.76 21.64 26.16
C PHE A 392 -18.01 22.02 26.95
N GLN A 393 -18.46 21.11 27.81
CA GLN A 393 -19.60 21.30 28.71
C GLN A 393 -19.13 21.32 30.16
N VAL A 394 -19.67 22.23 30.97
CA VAL A 394 -19.45 22.21 32.42
C VAL A 394 -20.10 20.96 33.02
N LEU A 395 -19.32 20.19 33.76
CA LEU A 395 -19.77 19.01 34.49
C LEU A 395 -20.09 19.38 35.94
N SER A 396 -19.16 20.06 36.62
CA SER A 396 -19.29 20.45 38.02
C SER A 396 -18.51 21.73 38.31
N TYR A 397 -18.84 22.39 39.41
CA TYR A 397 -18.12 23.55 39.91
C TYR A 397 -18.31 23.71 41.42
N GLU A 398 -17.42 24.47 42.05
CA GLU A 398 -17.61 25.00 43.41
C GLU A 398 -17.84 26.51 43.30
N ALA A 399 -18.81 27.04 44.04
CA ALA A 399 -19.06 28.47 44.12
C ALA A 399 -18.93 28.92 45.58
N ALA A 400 -18.10 29.94 45.81
CA ALA A 400 -17.88 30.55 47.11
C ALA A 400 -18.32 32.02 47.07
N TYR A 401 -19.10 32.44 48.05
CA TYR A 401 -19.52 33.83 48.24
C TYR A 401 -18.81 34.44 49.43
N TYR A 402 -18.22 35.61 49.22
CA TYR A 402 -17.52 36.41 50.20
C TYR A 402 -18.32 37.69 50.44
N PRO A 403 -19.09 37.75 51.53
CA PRO A 403 -19.87 38.94 51.89
C PRO A 403 -18.96 40.17 52.07
N ARG A 404 -19.41 41.35 51.61
CA ARG A 404 -18.66 42.60 51.78
C ARG A 404 -18.62 43.07 53.24
N ASP A 405 -19.59 42.64 54.04
CA ASP A 405 -19.71 42.97 55.47
C ASP A 405 -18.72 42.21 56.37
N GLY A 406 -17.88 41.32 55.81
CA GLY A 406 -16.88 40.55 56.55
C GLY A 406 -17.46 39.33 57.29
N SER A 407 -18.74 39.01 57.09
CA SER A 407 -19.32 37.77 57.62
C SER A 407 -18.73 36.52 56.96
N GLN A 408 -18.95 35.34 57.56
CA GLN A 408 -18.32 34.10 57.11
C GLN A 408 -18.67 33.77 55.65
N ALA A 409 -17.63 33.40 54.89
CA ALA A 409 -17.79 32.96 53.51
C ALA A 409 -18.67 31.70 53.43
N LYS A 410 -19.54 31.66 52.43
CA LYS A 410 -20.42 30.51 52.13
C LYS A 410 -19.87 29.79 50.91
N SER A 411 -19.93 28.46 50.87
CA SER A 411 -19.51 27.69 49.68
C SER A 411 -20.51 26.58 49.38
N ILE A 412 -20.66 26.28 48.09
CA ILE A 412 -21.51 25.18 47.62
C ILE A 412 -20.81 24.45 46.47
N GLN A 413 -20.97 23.14 46.45
CA GLN A 413 -20.56 22.31 45.31
C GLN A 413 -21.79 21.97 44.46
N SER A 414 -21.64 22.12 43.15
CA SER A 414 -22.63 21.71 42.17
C SER A 414 -22.08 20.58 41.31
N SER A 415 -22.85 19.49 41.21
CA SER A 415 -22.58 18.36 40.31
C SER A 415 -23.20 18.54 38.92
N SER A 416 -23.68 19.74 38.60
CA SER A 416 -24.22 20.09 37.29
C SER A 416 -23.79 21.48 36.85
N ARG A 417 -23.97 21.79 35.56
CA ARG A 417 -23.75 23.13 35.00
C ARG A 417 -24.76 24.19 35.45
N LEU A 418 -25.88 23.80 36.06
CA LEU A 418 -26.96 24.72 36.39
C LEU A 418 -26.55 25.64 37.54
N ILE A 419 -26.98 26.89 37.48
CA ILE A 419 -26.84 27.84 38.58
C ILE A 419 -27.93 27.54 39.60
N ARG A 420 -27.54 27.30 40.85
CA ARG A 420 -28.50 27.00 41.92
C ARG A 420 -29.14 28.28 42.44
N THR A 421 -30.37 28.18 42.93
CA THR A 421 -31.14 29.32 43.46
C THR A 421 -30.40 30.06 44.58
N GLU A 422 -29.67 29.33 45.42
CA GLU A 422 -28.89 29.95 46.52
C GLU A 422 -27.82 30.92 46.00
N LEU A 423 -27.27 30.68 44.79
CA LEU A 423 -26.27 31.56 44.18
C LEU A 423 -26.91 32.84 43.62
N GLN A 424 -28.16 32.78 43.18
CA GLN A 424 -28.92 33.96 42.74
C GLN A 424 -29.26 34.85 43.95
N GLU A 425 -29.63 34.25 45.08
CA GLU A 425 -29.84 34.97 46.34
C GLU A 425 -28.56 35.67 46.82
N TRP A 426 -27.41 34.97 46.75
CA TRP A 426 -26.12 35.57 47.10
C TRP A 426 -25.72 36.69 46.13
N GLY A 427 -26.03 36.51 44.84
CA GLY A 427 -25.84 37.54 43.81
C GLY A 427 -26.65 38.81 44.01
N SER A 428 -27.69 38.77 44.84
CA SER A 428 -28.54 39.93 45.18
C SER A 428 -27.99 40.74 46.38
N SER A 429 -26.93 40.27 47.04
CA SER A 429 -26.31 40.93 48.21
C SER A 429 -24.91 41.48 47.85
N PRO A 430 -24.45 42.59 48.48
CA PRO A 430 -23.10 43.12 48.22
C PRO A 430 -21.98 42.15 48.64
N GLY A 431 -21.18 41.72 47.67
CA GLY A 431 -20.10 40.76 47.92
C GLY A 431 -19.36 40.31 46.67
N THR A 432 -18.55 39.26 46.81
CA THR A 432 -17.81 38.65 45.71
C THR A 432 -18.18 37.19 45.58
N LEU A 433 -18.67 36.80 44.40
CA LEU A 433 -18.96 35.43 44.05
C LEU A 433 -17.83 34.84 43.21
N HIS A 434 -17.28 33.72 43.66
CA HIS A 434 -16.12 33.07 43.06
C HIS A 434 -16.46 31.63 42.68
N PHE A 435 -16.54 31.36 41.38
CA PHE A 435 -16.62 30.01 40.82
C PHE A 435 -15.21 29.47 40.63
N LYS A 436 -14.93 28.32 41.26
CA LYS A 436 -13.63 27.65 41.27
C LYS A 436 -13.82 26.14 41.14
N ASN A 437 -12.72 25.40 40.98
CA ASN A 437 -12.75 23.95 40.82
C ASN A 437 -13.72 23.49 39.71
N ILE A 438 -13.80 24.27 38.63
CA ILE A 438 -14.71 24.03 37.52
C ILE A 438 -14.15 22.88 36.69
N VAL A 439 -14.97 21.85 36.47
CA VAL A 439 -14.62 20.69 35.64
C VAL A 439 -15.43 20.77 34.35
N LEU A 440 -14.73 20.74 33.23
CA LEU A 440 -15.30 20.70 31.89
C LEU A 440 -15.10 19.31 31.29
N LEU A 441 -16.10 18.83 30.57
CA LEU A 441 -16.08 17.60 29.79
C LEU A 441 -16.13 17.96 28.30
N ALA A 442 -15.20 17.43 27.52
CA ALA A 442 -15.24 17.59 26.07
C ALA A 442 -16.43 16.83 25.45
N LYS A 443 -16.80 17.20 24.22
CA LYS A 443 -17.81 16.50 23.41
C LYS A 443 -17.49 15.02 23.17
N ASP A 444 -16.22 14.62 23.28
CA ASP A 444 -15.80 13.21 23.20
C ASP A 444 -16.30 12.35 24.38
N GLY A 445 -16.81 12.98 25.44
CA GLY A 445 -17.37 12.31 26.63
C GLY A 445 -16.32 11.74 27.60
N ILE A 446 -15.03 11.91 27.32
CA ILE A 446 -13.92 11.29 28.07
C ILE A 446 -12.99 12.37 28.65
N THR A 447 -12.61 13.36 27.84
CA THR A 447 -11.58 14.33 28.19
C THR A 447 -12.10 15.34 29.20
N LYS A 448 -11.48 15.37 30.38
CA LYS A 448 -11.79 16.33 31.44
C LYS A 448 -10.69 17.37 31.56
N ILE A 449 -11.07 18.63 31.62
CA ILE A 449 -10.13 19.75 31.83
C ILE A 449 -10.65 20.70 32.89
N ALA A 450 -9.76 21.56 33.40
CA ALA A 450 -10.13 22.62 34.34
C ALA A 450 -10.68 23.86 33.61
N GLY A 451 -11.76 24.43 34.13
CA GLY A 451 -12.20 25.77 33.79
C GLY A 451 -11.40 26.84 34.53
N THR A 452 -11.18 27.99 33.89
CA THR A 452 -10.62 29.18 34.54
C THR A 452 -11.59 29.66 35.62
N PRO A 453 -11.11 30.00 36.84
CA PRO A 453 -11.99 30.57 37.86
C PRO A 453 -12.71 31.81 37.35
N LEU A 454 -13.98 31.96 37.71
CA LEU A 454 -14.79 33.12 37.36
C LEU A 454 -15.12 33.88 38.63
N ILE A 455 -14.75 35.15 38.68
CA ILE A 455 -15.03 36.05 39.80
C ILE A 455 -16.03 37.09 39.32
N LEU A 456 -17.13 37.22 40.06
CA LEU A 456 -18.16 38.23 39.83
C LEU A 456 -18.28 39.08 41.10
N GLN A 457 -18.34 40.40 40.93
CA GLN A 457 -18.74 41.29 42.00
C GLN A 457 -20.26 41.42 41.96
N SER A 458 -20.93 41.14 43.07
CA SER A 458 -22.37 41.34 43.21
C SER A 458 -22.63 42.69 43.87
N ASN A 459 -23.42 43.52 43.19
CA ASN A 459 -23.83 44.88 43.57
C ASN A 459 -22.66 45.82 43.96
N GLU A 460 -22.29 46.70 43.03
CA GLU A 460 -21.67 47.99 43.41
C GLU A 460 -22.63 48.80 44.28
#